data_AF-A0AAU8CLA1-F1
#
_entry.id   AF-A0AAU8CLA1-F1
#
_cell.length_a   1.000
_cell.length_b   1.000
_cell.length_c   1.000
_cell.angle_alpha   90.00
_cell.angle_beta   90.00
_cell.angle_gamma   90.00
#
_symmetry.space_group_name_H-M   'P 1'
#
loop_
_entity.id
_entity.type
_entity.pdbx_description
1 polymer ?
#
loop_
_entity_poly.entity_id
_entity_poly.type
_entity_poly.pdbx_seq_one_letter_code
_entity_poly.pdbx_strand_id
1 'polypeptide(L)'
;MAALALFDVLTDFGKRPQRTGAPQPASAEPGASQAPFSAPAAPPPDLSEIIATEVARAELALEQRLSLAHEAALEAERQAHAAEIETLMRRFGEEAGQAITTKIAEMEGRLGDLATSATARMLGGFLSEELARRSLDALARAVRAAIGDAEAVRIQVRGPQSLFETLQAALGDRAACFDYIEAPGLDLTVSIDGNLFETRLSEWSGAMQEILS
;
A
#
# COMPACT_ATOMS: atom_id res chain seq x y z
N MET A 1 -34.18 -51.85 13.45
CA MET A 1 -34.93 -52.20 12.24
C MET A 1 -34.07 -53.16 11.44
N ALA A 2 -34.45 -54.44 11.38
CA ALA A 2 -33.67 -55.46 10.68
C ALA A 2 -33.99 -55.42 9.18
N ALA A 3 -32.96 -55.39 8.33
CA ALA A 3 -33.10 -55.34 6.88
C ALA A 3 -33.57 -56.71 6.35
N LEU A 4 -34.64 -56.73 5.56
CA LEU A 4 -35.14 -57.92 4.87
C LEU A 4 -34.08 -58.44 3.89
N ALA A 5 -33.84 -59.76 3.90
CA ALA A 5 -32.91 -60.39 2.99
C ALA A 5 -33.52 -60.50 1.58
N LEU A 6 -32.71 -60.27 0.55
CA LEU A 6 -33.15 -60.21 -0.85
C LEU A 6 -33.88 -61.49 -1.35
N PHE A 7 -33.68 -62.62 -0.66
CA PHE A 7 -34.31 -63.90 -0.97
C PHE A 7 -35.80 -63.97 -0.60
N ASP A 8 -36.26 -63.16 0.36
CA ASP A 8 -37.68 -63.16 0.79
C ASP A 8 -38.64 -62.53 -0.24
N VAL A 9 -38.10 -61.84 -1.26
CA VAL A 9 -38.87 -61.07 -2.26
C VAL A 9 -38.98 -61.81 -3.60
N LEU A 10 -38.31 -62.96 -3.77
CA LEU A 10 -38.32 -63.69 -5.04
C LEU A 10 -39.41 -64.77 -5.04
N THR A 11 -40.23 -64.76 -6.11
CA THR A 11 -41.29 -65.74 -6.33
C THR A 11 -40.69 -67.09 -6.75
N ASP A 12 -41.05 -68.16 -6.04
CA ASP A 12 -40.59 -69.52 -6.29
C ASP A 12 -41.26 -70.12 -7.54
N PHE A 13 -40.49 -70.38 -8.59
CA PHE A 13 -40.97 -70.97 -9.85
C PHE A 13 -41.03 -72.51 -9.82
N GLY A 14 -40.87 -73.14 -8.66
CA GLY A 14 -40.71 -74.60 -8.51
C GLY A 14 -41.98 -75.47 -8.44
N LYS A 15 -43.21 -74.96 -8.49
CA LYS A 15 -44.42 -75.80 -8.25
C LYS A 15 -45.39 -75.86 -9.44
N ARG A 16 -45.35 -76.99 -10.18
CA ARG A 16 -46.34 -77.39 -11.19
C ARG A 16 -47.66 -77.79 -10.50
N PRO A 17 -48.83 -77.24 -10.89
CA PRO A 17 -50.12 -77.67 -10.31
C PRO A 17 -50.57 -79.02 -10.88
N GLN A 18 -51.00 -79.92 -9.99
CA GLN A 18 -51.65 -81.19 -10.34
C GLN A 18 -53.11 -80.94 -10.75
N ARG A 19 -53.52 -81.41 -11.93
CA ARG A 19 -54.94 -81.46 -12.34
C ARG A 19 -55.48 -82.87 -12.05
N THR A 20 -56.39 -82.94 -11.09
CA THR A 20 -57.27 -84.08 -10.79
C THR A 20 -58.59 -83.91 -11.55
N GLY A 21 -59.06 -84.95 -12.24
CA GLY A 21 -60.41 -85.00 -12.79
C GLY A 21 -60.57 -85.90 -14.03
N ALA A 22 -61.20 -87.05 -13.84
CA ALA A 22 -61.89 -87.88 -14.85
C ALA A 22 -63.33 -88.14 -14.28
N PRO A 23 -64.35 -88.61 -15.05
CA PRO A 23 -64.27 -89.40 -16.29
C PRO A 23 -65.37 -89.18 -17.37
N GLN A 24 -65.28 -89.95 -18.47
CA GLN A 24 -66.33 -90.71 -19.20
C GLN A 24 -66.39 -90.49 -20.75
N PRO A 25 -66.65 -91.55 -21.59
CA PRO A 25 -66.07 -91.69 -22.92
C PRO A 25 -67.01 -91.52 -24.14
N ALA A 26 -66.33 -91.40 -25.28
CA ALA A 26 -66.62 -91.91 -26.62
C ALA A 26 -67.90 -91.50 -27.35
N SER A 27 -67.71 -90.73 -28.42
CA SER A 27 -68.34 -90.97 -29.72
C SER A 27 -67.31 -90.63 -30.80
N ALA A 28 -66.96 -91.63 -31.62
CA ALA A 28 -65.99 -91.53 -32.69
C ALA A 28 -66.71 -91.19 -33.99
N GLU A 29 -66.31 -90.10 -34.65
CA GLU A 29 -66.52 -89.90 -36.09
C GLU A 29 -65.15 -89.83 -36.77
N PRO A 30 -64.95 -90.51 -37.92
CA PRO A 30 -63.63 -90.70 -38.50
C PRO A 30 -63.30 -89.62 -39.55
N GLY A 31 -62.16 -88.96 -39.40
CA GLY A 31 -61.61 -88.11 -40.44
C GLY A 31 -60.38 -87.31 -40.00
N ALA A 32 -59.22 -87.74 -40.51
CA ALA A 32 -57.89 -87.13 -40.42
C ALA A 32 -57.06 -87.38 -39.15
N SER A 33 -56.08 -88.27 -39.32
CA SER A 33 -55.03 -88.63 -38.38
C SER A 33 -54.02 -87.50 -38.14
N GLN A 34 -53.85 -87.15 -36.87
CA GLN A 34 -52.68 -86.64 -36.12
C GLN A 34 -51.53 -85.92 -36.86
N ALA A 35 -51.16 -84.75 -36.32
CA ALA A 35 -49.77 -84.47 -35.95
C ALA A 35 -49.71 -83.46 -34.78
N PRO A 36 -48.90 -83.70 -33.73
CA PRO A 36 -48.58 -82.67 -32.74
C PRO A 36 -47.65 -81.64 -33.41
N PHE A 37 -48.10 -80.40 -33.53
CA PHE A 37 -47.23 -79.31 -33.99
C PHE A 37 -46.30 -78.95 -32.83
N SER A 38 -45.13 -79.59 -32.75
CA SER A 38 -44.02 -79.10 -31.96
C SER A 38 -43.57 -77.77 -32.58
N ALA A 39 -43.92 -76.65 -31.96
CA ALA A 39 -43.29 -75.38 -32.27
C ALA A 39 -41.78 -75.52 -32.01
N PRO A 40 -40.90 -75.10 -32.95
CA PRO A 40 -39.47 -75.12 -32.69
C PRO A 40 -39.18 -74.23 -31.48
N ALA A 41 -38.54 -74.79 -30.45
CA ALA A 41 -37.97 -73.99 -29.37
C ALA A 41 -37.02 -72.98 -30.02
N ALA A 42 -37.34 -71.69 -29.87
CA ALA A 42 -36.43 -70.63 -30.27
C ALA A 42 -35.07 -70.89 -29.60
N PRO A 43 -33.94 -70.74 -30.32
CA PRO A 43 -32.63 -70.89 -29.71
C PRO A 43 -32.54 -69.97 -28.48
N PRO A 44 -31.93 -70.43 -27.37
CA PRO A 44 -31.77 -69.58 -26.20
C PRO A 44 -31.02 -68.30 -26.61
N PRO A 45 -31.44 -67.12 -26.13
CA PRO A 45 -30.77 -65.87 -26.47
C PRO A 45 -29.29 -65.96 -26.13
N ASP A 46 -28.42 -65.46 -27.02
CA ASP A 46 -26.98 -65.42 -26.77
C ASP A 46 -26.69 -64.41 -25.67
N LEU A 47 -26.54 -64.93 -24.45
CA LEU A 47 -26.26 -64.15 -23.25
C LEU A 47 -24.97 -63.31 -23.42
N SER A 48 -24.03 -63.76 -24.23
CA SER A 48 -22.76 -63.08 -24.49
C SER A 48 -22.98 -61.76 -25.22
N GLU A 49 -23.88 -61.74 -26.23
CA GLU A 49 -24.22 -60.54 -27.00
C GLU A 49 -24.98 -59.52 -26.13
N ILE A 50 -25.88 -59.99 -25.26
CA ILE A 50 -26.61 -59.13 -24.32
C ILE A 50 -25.66 -58.50 -23.31
N ILE A 51 -24.75 -59.29 -22.73
CA ILE A 51 -23.73 -58.78 -21.80
C ILE A 51 -22.83 -57.74 -22.49
N ALA A 52 -22.35 -58.03 -23.71
CA ALA A 52 -21.51 -57.09 -24.46
C ALA A 52 -22.24 -55.76 -24.73
N THR A 53 -23.53 -55.82 -25.07
CA THR A 53 -24.34 -54.63 -25.34
C THR A 53 -24.56 -53.79 -24.07
N GLU A 54 -24.85 -54.43 -22.94
CA GLU A 54 -25.05 -53.73 -21.67
C GLU A 54 -23.74 -53.17 -21.11
N VAL A 55 -22.61 -53.88 -21.28
CA VAL A 55 -21.28 -53.36 -20.92
C VAL A 55 -20.94 -52.13 -21.76
N ALA A 56 -21.14 -52.18 -23.08
CA ALA A 56 -20.90 -51.03 -23.95
C ALA A 56 -21.78 -49.82 -23.57
N ARG A 57 -23.03 -50.05 -23.18
CA ARG A 57 -23.92 -48.98 -22.68
C ARG A 57 -23.42 -48.40 -21.36
N ALA A 58 -22.96 -49.26 -20.44
CA ALA A 58 -22.43 -48.84 -19.15
C ALA A 58 -21.11 -48.06 -19.29
N GLU A 59 -20.21 -48.48 -20.19
CA GLU A 59 -18.97 -47.77 -20.50
C GLU A 59 -19.26 -46.39 -21.08
N LEU A 60 -20.18 -46.28 -22.04
CA LEU A 60 -20.56 -44.98 -22.61
C LEU A 60 -21.18 -44.05 -21.56
N ALA A 61 -22.07 -44.57 -20.69
CA ALA A 61 -22.64 -43.79 -19.60
C ALA A 61 -21.58 -43.37 -18.56
N LEU A 62 -20.58 -44.22 -18.31
CA LEU A 62 -19.46 -43.91 -17.43
C LEU A 62 -18.56 -42.84 -18.03
N GLU A 63 -18.21 -42.93 -19.30
CA GLU A 63 -17.42 -41.94 -20.03
C GLU A 63 -18.09 -40.57 -19.98
N GLN A 64 -19.39 -40.48 -20.28
CA GLN A 64 -20.16 -39.24 -20.18
C GLN A 64 -20.14 -38.65 -18.77
N ARG A 65 -20.31 -39.50 -17.74
CA ARG A 65 -20.28 -39.03 -16.35
C ARG A 65 -18.89 -38.51 -15.96
N LEU A 66 -17.83 -39.20 -16.39
CA LEU A 66 -16.44 -38.81 -16.11
C LEU A 66 -16.05 -37.53 -16.86
N SER A 67 -16.48 -37.37 -18.11
CA SER A 67 -16.21 -36.14 -18.88
C SER A 67 -16.89 -34.93 -18.24
N LEU A 68 -18.17 -35.06 -17.86
CA LEU A 68 -18.90 -34.00 -17.14
C LEU A 68 -18.25 -33.67 -15.79
N ALA A 69 -17.84 -34.68 -15.02
CA ALA A 69 -17.17 -34.47 -13.75
C ALA A 69 -15.80 -33.79 -13.93
N HIS A 70 -15.06 -34.14 -14.98
CA HIS A 70 -13.77 -33.54 -15.30
C HIS A 70 -13.91 -32.07 -15.74
N GLU A 71 -14.87 -31.78 -16.62
CA GLU A 71 -15.18 -30.41 -17.03
C GLU A 71 -15.60 -29.54 -15.85
N ALA A 72 -16.47 -30.07 -14.97
CA ALA A 72 -16.87 -29.38 -13.75
C ALA A 72 -15.68 -29.13 -12.81
N ALA A 73 -14.76 -30.09 -12.67
CA ALA A 73 -13.56 -29.93 -11.86
C ALA A 73 -12.61 -28.86 -12.43
N LEU A 74 -12.40 -28.84 -13.76
CA LEU A 74 -11.59 -27.82 -14.41
C LEU A 74 -12.20 -26.42 -14.26
N GLU A 75 -13.52 -26.32 -14.37
CA GLU A 75 -14.20 -25.04 -14.23
C GLU A 75 -14.17 -24.53 -12.79
N ALA A 76 -14.32 -25.43 -11.80
CA ALA A 76 -14.15 -25.09 -10.39
C ALA A 76 -12.73 -24.59 -10.09
N GLU A 77 -11.71 -25.25 -10.64
CA GLU A 77 -10.30 -24.85 -10.45
C GLU A 77 -10.02 -23.48 -11.08
N ARG A 78 -10.52 -23.24 -12.30
CA ARG A 78 -10.39 -21.93 -12.96
C ARG A 78 -11.06 -20.81 -12.16
N GLN A 79 -12.24 -21.08 -11.61
CA GLN A 79 -12.97 -20.11 -10.78
C GLN A 79 -12.22 -19.83 -9.47
N ALA A 80 -11.67 -20.86 -8.82
CA ALA A 80 -10.86 -20.71 -7.62
C ALA A 80 -9.62 -19.85 -7.89
N HIS A 81 -8.87 -20.15 -8.95
CA HIS A 81 -7.72 -19.35 -9.34
C HIS A 81 -8.07 -17.90 -9.70
N ALA A 82 -9.17 -17.67 -10.42
CA ALA A 82 -9.62 -16.32 -10.72
C ALA A 82 -9.93 -15.52 -9.44
N ALA A 83 -10.59 -16.13 -8.46
CA ALA A 83 -10.90 -15.52 -7.18
C ALA A 83 -9.64 -15.25 -6.32
N GLU A 84 -8.65 -16.15 -6.37
CA GLU A 84 -7.36 -15.97 -5.71
C GLU A 84 -6.58 -14.78 -6.31
N ILE A 85 -6.52 -14.70 -7.64
CA ILE A 85 -5.86 -13.59 -8.35
C ILE A 85 -6.55 -12.26 -8.01
N GLU A 86 -7.88 -12.20 -8.05
CA GLU A 86 -8.62 -10.99 -7.69
C GLU A 86 -8.34 -10.56 -6.25
N THR A 87 -8.31 -11.51 -5.31
CA THR A 87 -8.01 -11.24 -3.91
C THR A 87 -6.58 -10.74 -3.73
N LEU A 88 -5.62 -11.34 -4.43
CA LEU A 88 -4.22 -10.92 -4.37
C LEU A 88 -4.02 -9.53 -4.98
N MET A 89 -4.64 -9.24 -6.13
CA MET A 89 -4.56 -7.94 -6.77
C MET A 89 -5.19 -6.83 -5.91
N ARG A 90 -6.32 -7.10 -5.28
CA ARG A 90 -6.96 -6.17 -4.34
C ARG A 90 -6.06 -5.87 -3.14
N ARG A 91 -5.52 -6.90 -2.48
CA ARG A 91 -4.60 -6.71 -1.35
C ARG A 91 -3.35 -5.96 -1.75
N PHE A 92 -2.74 -6.33 -2.87
CA PHE A 92 -1.57 -5.63 -3.38
C PHE A 92 -1.87 -4.16 -3.69
N GLY A 93 -3.03 -3.87 -4.29
CA GLY A 93 -3.46 -2.50 -4.55
C GLY A 93 -3.67 -1.69 -3.27
N GLU A 94 -4.28 -2.28 -2.24
CA GLU A 94 -4.47 -1.66 -0.93
C GLU A 94 -3.12 -1.37 -0.25
N GLU A 95 -2.23 -2.35 -0.18
CA GLU A 95 -0.89 -2.22 0.43
C GLU A 95 -0.02 -1.20 -0.31
N ALA A 96 -0.01 -1.27 -1.65
CA ALA A 96 0.73 -0.33 -2.48
C ALA A 96 0.18 1.10 -2.32
N GLY A 97 -1.15 1.26 -2.33
CA GLY A 97 -1.80 2.56 -2.13
C GLY A 97 -1.47 3.17 -0.76
N GLN A 98 -1.51 2.36 0.29
CA GLN A 98 -1.16 2.80 1.64
C GLN A 98 0.32 3.17 1.76
N ALA A 99 1.21 2.36 1.18
CA ALA A 99 2.64 2.63 1.16
C ALA A 99 2.96 3.93 0.41
N ILE A 100 2.39 4.12 -0.78
CA ILE A 100 2.56 5.34 -1.59
C ILE A 100 2.07 6.56 -0.82
N THR A 101 0.86 6.51 -0.27
CA THR A 101 0.27 7.65 0.47
C THR A 101 1.13 8.03 1.67
N THR A 102 1.59 7.04 2.44
CA THR A 102 2.48 7.26 3.59
C THR A 102 3.78 7.92 3.16
N LYS A 103 4.40 7.43 2.08
CA LYS A 103 5.68 7.96 1.60
C LYS A 103 5.57 9.35 0.98
N ILE A 104 4.46 9.66 0.32
CA ILE A 104 4.18 11.01 -0.18
C ILE A 104 4.04 11.98 1.00
N ALA A 105 3.26 11.64 2.02
CA ALA A 105 3.10 12.48 3.20
C ALA A 105 4.43 12.72 3.95
N GLU A 106 5.26 11.67 4.11
CA GLU A 106 6.61 11.82 4.68
C GLU A 106 7.50 12.74 3.83
N MET A 107 7.44 12.63 2.51
CA MET A 107 8.23 13.44 1.59
C MET A 107 7.77 14.91 1.60
N GLU A 108 6.46 15.16 1.63
CA GLU A 108 5.88 16.50 1.76
C GLU A 108 6.34 17.19 3.04
N GLY A 109 6.30 16.49 4.18
CA GLY A 109 6.81 17.01 5.45
C GLY A 109 8.29 17.38 5.36
N ARG A 110 9.14 16.46 4.88
CA ARG A 110 10.58 16.71 4.72
C ARG A 110 10.88 17.88 3.78
N LEU A 111 10.11 18.01 2.69
CA LEU A 111 10.28 19.11 1.75
C LEU A 111 9.88 20.44 2.40
N GLY A 112 8.80 20.46 3.18
CA GLY A 112 8.36 21.61 3.96
C GLY A 112 9.43 22.06 4.97
N ASP A 113 10.01 21.12 5.72
CA ASP A 113 11.07 21.40 6.69
C ASP A 113 12.34 21.94 6.00
N LEU A 114 12.76 21.32 4.90
CA LEU A 114 13.94 21.74 4.16
C LEU A 114 13.75 23.14 3.55
N ALA A 115 12.58 23.39 2.95
CA ALA A 115 12.25 24.68 2.36
C ALA A 115 12.19 25.76 3.44
N THR A 116 11.49 25.50 4.55
CA THR A 116 11.37 26.42 5.68
C THR A 116 12.75 26.75 6.24
N SER A 117 13.58 25.73 6.52
CA SER A 117 14.95 25.93 7.00
C SER A 117 15.83 26.72 6.03
N ALA A 118 15.72 26.45 4.72
CA ALA A 118 16.47 27.19 3.71
C ALA A 118 16.03 28.67 3.64
N THR A 119 14.72 28.92 3.60
CA THR A 119 14.15 30.27 3.59
C THR A 119 14.50 31.04 4.86
N ALA A 120 14.41 30.38 6.01
CA ALA A 120 14.73 30.93 7.32
C ALA A 120 16.23 31.35 7.39
N ARG A 121 17.14 30.52 6.87
CA ARG A 121 18.57 30.86 6.76
C ARG A 121 18.84 32.04 5.82
N MET A 122 18.19 32.07 4.65
CA MET A 122 18.35 33.17 3.69
C MET A 122 17.85 34.50 4.24
N LEU A 123 16.64 34.51 4.82
CA LEU A 123 16.05 35.71 5.41
C LEU A 123 16.83 36.15 6.65
N GLY A 124 17.25 35.20 7.49
CA GLY A 124 18.09 35.48 8.65
C GLY A 124 19.38 36.21 8.27
N GLY A 125 20.12 35.69 7.28
CA GLY A 125 21.35 36.33 6.78
C GLY A 125 21.09 37.74 6.24
N PHE A 126 20.11 37.90 5.35
CA PHE A 126 19.79 39.20 4.76
C PHE A 126 19.37 40.25 5.79
N LEU A 127 18.51 39.88 6.75
CA LEU A 127 18.09 40.79 7.81
C LEU A 127 19.25 41.16 8.75
N SER A 128 20.18 40.22 8.97
CA SER A 128 21.37 40.46 9.80
C SER A 128 22.27 41.51 9.17
N GLU A 129 22.56 41.37 7.88
CA GLU A 129 23.38 42.31 7.12
C GLU A 129 22.75 43.70 7.06
N GLU A 130 21.45 43.79 6.75
CA GLU A 130 20.75 45.07 6.67
C GLU A 130 20.63 45.75 8.05
N LEU A 131 20.43 45.00 9.13
CA LEU A 131 20.44 45.58 10.48
C LEU A 131 21.83 46.06 10.88
N ALA A 132 22.88 45.28 10.60
CA ALA A 132 24.27 45.69 10.86
C ALA A 132 24.61 46.99 10.15
N ARG A 133 24.21 47.13 8.88
CA ARG A 133 24.38 48.36 8.12
C ARG A 133 23.65 49.54 8.76
N ARG A 134 22.38 49.36 9.14
CA ARG A 134 21.57 50.43 9.77
C ARG A 134 22.06 50.83 11.16
N SER A 135 22.49 49.86 11.97
CA SER A 135 23.01 50.13 13.32
C SER A 135 24.30 50.93 13.23
N LEU A 136 25.16 50.59 12.27
CA LEU A 136 26.39 51.32 12.02
C LEU A 136 26.14 52.72 11.46
N ASP A 137 25.20 52.88 10.54
CA ASP A 137 24.76 54.21 10.04
C ASP A 137 24.20 55.09 11.17
N ALA A 138 23.44 54.48 12.10
CA ALA A 138 22.94 55.16 13.29
C ALA A 138 24.07 55.55 14.25
N LEU A 139 25.01 54.64 14.50
CA LEU A 139 26.18 54.89 15.34
C LEU A 139 27.05 56.01 14.75
N ALA A 140 27.36 55.96 13.46
CA ALA A 140 28.12 57.00 12.77
C ALA A 140 27.45 58.37 12.85
N ARG A 141 26.11 58.42 12.81
CA ARG A 141 25.35 59.67 13.01
C ARG A 141 25.42 60.16 14.46
N ALA A 142 25.24 59.28 15.43
CA ALA A 142 25.33 59.62 16.85
C ALA A 142 26.73 60.13 17.21
N VAL A 143 27.77 59.46 16.73
CA VAL A 143 29.16 59.87 16.92
C VAL A 143 29.43 61.22 16.25
N ARG A 144 28.97 61.46 15.01
CA ARG A 144 29.10 62.79 14.37
C ARG A 144 28.43 63.91 15.17
N ALA A 145 27.24 63.64 15.70
CA ALA A 145 26.52 64.61 16.54
C ALA A 145 27.23 64.86 17.87
N ALA A 146 27.78 63.82 18.50
CA ALA A 146 28.50 63.90 19.76
C ALA A 146 29.87 64.59 19.62
N ILE A 147 30.56 64.41 18.48
CA ILE A 147 31.85 65.05 18.21
C ILE A 147 31.71 66.57 18.09
N GLY A 148 30.63 67.08 17.48
CA GLY A 148 30.24 68.50 17.56
C GLY A 148 31.38 69.53 17.43
N ASP A 149 31.29 70.60 18.23
CA ASP A 149 32.19 71.77 18.31
C ASP A 149 33.42 71.57 19.23
N ALA A 150 33.68 70.34 19.68
CA ALA A 150 34.71 70.05 20.67
C ALA A 150 36.00 69.57 20.00
N GLU A 151 37.04 70.42 19.99
CA GLU A 151 38.33 70.15 19.33
C GLU A 151 39.20 69.05 19.98
N ALA A 152 38.83 68.55 21.18
CA ALA A 152 39.72 67.66 21.96
C ALA A 152 38.98 66.57 22.74
N VAL A 153 38.09 65.81 22.09
CA VAL A 153 37.43 64.66 22.72
C VAL A 153 38.20 63.37 22.41
N ARG A 154 38.62 62.66 23.45
CA ARG A 154 39.22 61.33 23.31
C ARG A 154 38.11 60.31 23.14
N ILE A 155 38.08 59.63 22.01
CA ILE A 155 37.03 58.66 21.66
C ILE A 155 37.62 57.26 21.71
N GLN A 156 37.10 56.41 22.59
CA GLN A 156 37.49 55.00 22.63
C GLN A 156 36.47 54.16 21.87
N VAL A 157 36.96 53.30 20.98
CA VAL A 157 36.13 52.36 20.22
C VAL A 157 36.55 50.93 20.56
N ARG A 158 35.60 50.07 20.89
CA ARG A 158 35.83 48.64 21.14
C ARG A 158 34.94 47.79 20.26
N GLY A 159 35.44 46.68 19.75
CA GLY A 159 34.63 45.72 19.00
C GLY A 159 35.40 45.01 17.88
N PRO A 160 34.69 44.32 16.97
CA PRO A 160 35.30 43.60 15.86
C PRO A 160 35.93 44.52 14.82
N GLN A 161 37.05 44.09 14.24
CA GLN A 161 37.81 44.87 13.26
C GLN A 161 36.98 45.22 12.02
N SER A 162 36.16 44.28 11.52
CA SER A 162 35.32 44.51 10.33
C SER A 162 34.31 45.65 10.49
N LEU A 163 33.71 45.78 11.68
CA LEU A 163 32.76 46.86 11.98
C LEU A 163 33.49 48.19 12.21
N PHE A 164 34.67 48.15 12.84
CA PHE A 164 35.50 49.33 13.03
C PHE A 164 35.95 49.93 11.69
N GLU A 165 36.43 49.10 10.75
CA GLU A 165 36.85 49.55 9.41
C GLU A 165 35.69 50.20 8.65
N THR A 166 34.48 49.63 8.77
CA THR A 166 33.27 50.20 8.15
C THR A 166 32.88 51.53 8.81
N LEU A 167 33.00 51.65 10.15
CA LEU A 167 32.76 52.91 10.86
C LEU A 167 33.77 53.98 10.46
N GLN A 168 35.04 53.61 10.37
CA GLN A 168 36.14 54.48 9.98
C GLN A 168 35.91 55.05 8.58
N ALA A 169 35.51 54.21 7.62
CA ALA A 169 35.14 54.64 6.28
C ALA A 169 33.95 55.63 6.28
N ALA A 170 32.95 55.40 7.13
CA ALA A 170 31.77 56.28 7.23
C ALA A 170 32.07 57.65 7.87
N LEU A 171 33.11 57.75 8.70
CA LEU A 171 33.49 58.97 9.44
C LEU A 171 34.67 59.73 8.82
N GLY A 172 35.43 59.10 7.93
CA GLY A 172 36.55 59.72 7.21
C GLY A 172 37.63 60.24 8.15
N ASP A 173 38.14 61.44 7.87
CA ASP A 173 39.27 62.05 8.59
C ASP A 173 39.03 62.21 10.10
N ARG A 174 37.76 62.26 10.55
CA ARG A 174 37.41 62.37 11.98
C ARG A 174 37.74 61.11 12.79
N ALA A 175 37.90 59.97 12.12
CA ALA A 175 38.29 58.73 12.79
C ALA A 175 39.74 58.73 13.28
N ALA A 176 40.57 59.70 12.87
CA ALA A 176 41.94 59.84 13.36
C ALA A 176 42.02 60.07 14.89
N CYS A 177 40.91 60.49 15.52
CA CYS A 177 40.82 60.71 16.96
C CYS A 177 40.42 59.45 17.74
N PHE A 178 40.23 58.30 17.07
CA PHE A 178 39.76 57.07 17.70
C PHE A 178 40.90 56.25 18.29
N ASP A 179 40.74 55.87 19.55
CA ASP A 179 41.54 54.84 20.22
C ASP A 179 40.79 53.51 20.12
N TYR A 180 41.15 52.69 19.12
CA TYR A 180 40.50 51.42 18.82
C TYR A 180 41.15 50.26 19.58
N ILE A 181 40.31 49.45 20.22
CA ILE A 181 40.69 48.22 20.91
C ILE A 181 39.86 47.09 20.33
N GLU A 182 40.53 46.15 19.66
CA GLU A 182 39.87 44.96 19.13
C GLU A 182 39.28 44.12 20.27
N ALA A 183 38.01 43.77 20.12
CA ALA A 183 37.29 42.91 21.04
C ALA A 183 36.44 41.90 20.25
N PRO A 184 36.38 40.63 20.69
CA PRO A 184 35.52 39.63 20.05
C PRO A 184 34.05 39.96 20.31
N GLY A 185 33.17 39.63 19.35
CA GLY A 185 31.73 39.84 19.48
C GLY A 185 31.09 40.22 18.15
N LEU A 186 29.85 40.70 18.21
CA LEU A 186 29.13 41.27 17.06
C LEU A 186 28.89 42.77 17.21
N ASP A 187 29.23 43.35 18.36
CA ASP A 187 28.90 44.73 18.71
C ASP A 187 30.11 45.65 18.68
N LEU A 188 29.88 46.89 18.25
CA LEU A 188 30.80 48.00 18.37
C LEU A 188 30.33 48.95 19.47
N THR A 189 31.23 49.28 20.38
CA THR A 189 31.01 50.19 21.49
C THR A 189 31.89 51.43 21.32
N VAL A 190 31.31 52.62 21.39
CA VAL A 190 32.00 53.91 21.29
C VAL A 190 31.75 54.71 22.57
N SER A 191 32.82 55.13 23.24
CA SER A 191 32.77 55.97 24.43
C SER A 191 33.29 57.37 24.13
N ILE A 192 32.48 58.38 24.44
CA ILE A 192 32.74 59.81 24.19
C ILE A 192 32.36 60.57 25.47
N ASP A 193 33.34 61.14 26.19
CA ASP A 193 33.11 61.92 27.42
C ASP A 193 32.22 61.23 28.47
N GLY A 194 32.33 59.91 28.59
CA GLY A 194 31.53 59.10 29.51
C GLY A 194 30.17 58.66 28.96
N ASN A 195 29.76 59.13 27.78
CA ASN A 195 28.60 58.60 27.06
C ASN A 195 28.98 57.35 26.27
N LEU A 196 28.20 56.29 26.44
CA LEU A 196 28.39 55.00 25.78
C LEU A 196 27.38 54.83 24.64
N PHE A 197 27.87 54.57 23.44
CA PHE A 197 27.06 54.19 22.29
C PHE A 197 27.43 52.77 21.88
N GLU A 198 26.43 51.91 21.70
CA GLU A 198 26.66 50.49 21.39
C GLU A 198 25.71 50.06 20.27
N THR A 199 26.23 49.28 19.33
CA THR A 199 25.37 48.54 18.41
C THR A 199 24.78 47.34 19.16
N ARG A 200 23.47 47.09 19.10
CA ARG A 200 22.83 45.93 19.78
C ARG A 200 22.63 44.75 18.82
N LEU A 201 23.66 44.40 18.06
CA LEU A 201 23.63 43.31 17.08
C LEU A 201 23.67 41.93 17.73
N SER A 202 24.39 41.76 18.85
CA SER A 202 24.42 40.47 19.57
C SER A 202 23.03 40.10 20.11
N GLU A 203 22.30 41.06 20.68
CA GLU A 203 20.94 40.82 21.19
C GLU A 203 19.97 40.41 20.08
N TRP A 204 20.03 41.11 18.95
CA TRP A 204 19.17 40.81 17.83
C TRP A 204 19.53 39.46 17.19
N SER A 205 20.82 39.15 17.06
CA SER A 205 21.30 37.84 16.58
C SER A 205 20.81 36.70 17.47
N GLY A 206 20.84 36.89 18.79
CA GLY A 206 20.29 35.95 19.76
C GLY A 206 18.78 35.72 19.58
N ALA A 207 18.00 36.81 19.51
CA ALA A 207 16.56 36.72 19.28
C ALA A 207 16.21 36.03 17.95
N MET A 208 16.99 36.29 16.90
CA MET A 208 16.82 35.63 15.60
C MET A 208 17.17 34.14 15.67
N GLN A 209 18.25 33.76 16.34
CA GLN A 209 18.61 32.35 16.51
C GLN A 209 17.53 31.57 17.27
N GLU A 210 16.88 32.21 18.25
CA GLU A 210 15.76 31.62 19.00
C GLU A 210 14.53 31.39 18.09
N ILE A 211 14.22 32.33 17.19
CA ILE A 211 13.10 32.20 16.23
C ILE A 211 13.38 31.16 15.14
N LEU A 212 14.65 31.00 14.76
CA LEU A 212 15.08 30.11 13.68
C LEU A 212 15.35 28.66 14.13
N SER A 213 15.41 28.41 15.45
CA SER A 213 15.59 27.08 16.05
C SER A 213 14.26 26.33 16.18
#